data_AF-A0A9Q0F4M0-F1
#
_entry.id   AF-A0A9Q0F4M0-F1
#
_cell.length_a   1.000
_cell.length_b   1.000
_cell.length_c   1.000
_cell.angle_alpha   90.00
_cell.angle_beta   90.00
_cell.angle_gamma   90.00
#
_symmetry.space_group_name_H-M   'P 1'
#
loop_
_entity.id
_entity.type
_entity.pdbx_description
1 polymer ?
#
loop_
_entity_poly.entity_id
_entity_poly.type
_entity_poly.pdbx_seq_one_letter_code
_entity_poly.pdbx_strand_id
1 'polypeptide(L)'
;ILRGAIDHQHHTLQSILAHQASVSYLRPYLSGHLPPIDAATFRRLVPLSTYDDYADHINNLANHGSVDQYPPVLSVDPLHCFHHSSGNSTMKPKLIPCFDSAPATAAMDIAVQAFTALHRKLFPPRPEIVEYSSFLEADTSPNQLKFFIEIEKFKFPQAGKLQELIEALKRCCLSLENGLGVYYKLQRHSCEIAPLLVSVVKPGIFDRIAHVATENGASAGQYKPPKIIRNREIVSLLEESSLLTHHTLQSILAHQASVSYLHPYLSGHLPPIDAATFRRPVPLSSYDDYADHIDTLANNPDHPPVLSVDPLQCFFYSTGTTTMKSKLIPCFGSGQTTAASYTLQASNATLRKLFPAARPEVNKILWFVSAIDGTTTPSGFKITSLSSLVILNKENQVEHLLASPREIIYGKNIEHQIYCHLLCALADPDRIDGIRSNYASGLVRAFGMLESKWEQLCDDLENGSPISDIAMRESVAQLLGGPRVDLSRRMRMICEKQKEWGGIVSKLWPNVQYVNCITTGSMKQYYSKLKYYAGGVMVLGGNYDASVLEKNTQIQH
;
A
#
# COMPACT_ATOMS: atom_id res chain seq x y z
N ILE A 1 0.73 19.94 16.91
CA ILE A 1 1.41 18.62 16.79
C ILE A 1 1.49 17.92 18.15
N LEU A 2 2.13 18.49 19.19
CA LEU A 2 2.14 17.93 20.56
C LEU A 2 0.75 17.77 21.24
N ARG A 3 -0.18 18.71 21.02
CA ARG A 3 -1.58 18.58 21.50
C ARG A 3 -2.28 17.35 20.92
N GLY A 4 -2.15 17.12 19.61
CA GLY A 4 -2.78 15.98 18.94
C GLY A 4 -2.28 14.61 19.43
N ALA A 5 -1.02 14.49 19.84
CA ALA A 5 -0.48 13.25 20.41
C ALA A 5 -1.02 12.97 21.82
N ILE A 6 -1.16 14.02 22.65
CA ILE A 6 -1.75 13.93 23.99
C ILE A 6 -3.25 13.63 23.88
N ASP A 7 -3.96 14.32 22.98
CA ASP A 7 -5.38 14.10 22.72
C ASP A 7 -5.64 12.67 22.21
N HIS A 8 -4.76 12.14 21.35
CA HIS A 8 -4.83 10.76 20.87
C HIS A 8 -4.59 9.76 22.02
N GLN A 9 -3.58 9.97 22.87
CA GLN A 9 -3.34 9.12 24.05
C GLN A 9 -4.53 9.12 25.02
N HIS A 10 -5.13 10.29 25.26
CA HIS A 10 -6.33 10.41 26.08
C HIS A 10 -7.53 9.67 25.46
N HIS A 11 -7.72 9.80 24.15
CA HIS A 11 -8.79 9.12 23.43
C HIS A 11 -8.60 7.60 23.40
N THR A 12 -7.36 7.11 23.19
CA THR A 12 -7.02 5.68 23.24
C THR A 12 -7.28 5.12 24.64
N LEU A 13 -6.85 5.82 25.69
CA LEU A 13 -7.08 5.37 27.07
C LEU A 13 -8.58 5.37 27.43
N GLN A 14 -9.34 6.36 27.00
CA GLN A 14 -10.81 6.38 27.16
C GLN A 14 -11.47 5.18 26.44
N SER A 15 -11.01 4.86 25.22
CA SER A 15 -11.50 3.70 24.47
C SER A 15 -11.19 2.38 25.17
N ILE A 16 -9.97 2.22 25.71
CA ILE A 16 -9.57 1.03 26.49
C ILE A 16 -10.45 0.90 27.75
N LEU A 17 -10.64 1.98 28.49
CA LEU A 17 -11.45 1.97 29.72
C LEU A 17 -12.93 1.70 29.44
N ALA A 18 -13.46 2.19 28.32
CA ALA A 18 -14.82 1.90 27.88
C ALA A 18 -14.97 0.43 27.42
N HIS A 19 -13.98 -0.10 26.70
CA HIS A 19 -13.97 -1.48 26.20
C HIS A 19 -13.85 -2.50 27.34
N GLN A 20 -13.03 -2.21 28.35
CA GLN A 20 -12.79 -3.09 29.51
C GLN A 20 -13.72 -2.80 30.70
N ALA A 21 -14.71 -1.92 30.55
CA ALA A 21 -15.58 -1.46 31.66
C ALA A 21 -16.40 -2.61 32.31
N SER A 22 -16.65 -3.69 31.57
CA SER A 22 -17.42 -4.84 32.04
C SER A 22 -16.59 -5.92 32.73
N VAL A 23 -15.27 -5.74 32.86
CA VAL A 23 -14.39 -6.70 33.52
C VAL A 23 -14.64 -6.75 35.03
N SER A 24 -14.81 -7.94 35.59
CA SER A 24 -15.22 -8.17 36.97
C SER A 24 -14.27 -7.55 38.00
N TYR A 25 -12.96 -7.48 37.76
CA TYR A 25 -12.02 -6.88 38.71
C TYR A 25 -12.16 -5.34 38.81
N LEU A 26 -12.63 -4.67 37.75
CA LEU A 26 -12.84 -3.22 37.74
C LEU A 26 -14.20 -2.82 38.30
N ARG A 27 -15.15 -3.74 38.28
CA ARG A 27 -16.55 -3.50 38.67
C ARG A 27 -16.73 -2.94 40.09
N PRO A 28 -16.03 -3.43 41.14
CA PRO A 28 -16.16 -2.88 42.49
C PRO A 28 -15.73 -1.41 42.59
N TYR A 29 -14.81 -0.97 41.73
CA TYR A 29 -14.22 0.36 41.76
C TYR A 29 -14.94 1.35 40.85
N LEU A 30 -15.54 0.87 39.76
CA LEU A 30 -16.08 1.72 38.69
C LEU A 30 -17.62 1.69 38.56
N SER A 31 -18.32 0.75 39.21
CA SER A 31 -19.78 0.56 39.06
C SER A 31 -20.67 1.73 39.51
N GLY A 32 -20.15 2.66 40.32
CA GLY A 32 -20.85 3.87 40.75
C GLY A 32 -20.62 5.11 39.87
N HIS A 33 -19.84 5.01 38.79
CA HIS A 33 -19.45 6.14 37.96
C HIS A 33 -20.00 6.01 36.53
N LEU A 34 -20.62 7.09 36.02
CA LEU A 34 -21.14 7.14 34.65
C LEU A 34 -19.96 7.26 33.65
N PRO A 35 -19.92 6.43 32.60
CA PRO A 35 -18.96 6.60 31.51
C PRO A 35 -19.13 7.96 30.79
N PRO A 36 -18.07 8.55 30.21
CA PRO A 36 -16.71 8.01 30.11
C PRO A 36 -15.85 8.29 31.37
N ILE A 37 -15.10 7.27 31.81
CA ILE A 37 -14.19 7.39 32.96
C ILE A 37 -12.85 7.92 32.45
N ASP A 38 -12.44 9.10 32.91
CA ASP A 38 -11.14 9.66 32.54
C ASP A 38 -9.97 9.03 33.33
N ALA A 39 -8.76 9.25 32.83
CA ALA A 39 -7.53 8.69 33.40
C ALA A 39 -7.27 9.12 34.86
N ALA A 40 -7.67 10.34 35.24
CA ALA A 40 -7.45 10.86 36.58
C ALA A 40 -8.41 10.20 37.58
N THR A 41 -9.65 10.00 37.16
CA THR A 41 -10.71 9.31 37.89
C THR A 41 -10.37 7.83 38.05
N PHE A 42 -9.89 7.17 36.99
CA PHE A 42 -9.44 5.78 37.05
C PHE A 42 -8.29 5.59 38.06
N ARG A 43 -7.23 6.43 37.98
CA ARG A 43 -6.08 6.38 38.91
C ARG A 43 -6.47 6.60 40.37
N ARG A 44 -7.54 7.37 40.62
CA ARG A 44 -8.04 7.64 41.97
C ARG A 44 -8.86 6.50 42.54
N LEU A 45 -9.62 5.80 41.69
CA LEU A 45 -10.61 4.81 42.11
C LEU A 45 -10.09 3.38 42.09
N VAL A 46 -9.18 3.05 41.17
CA VAL A 46 -8.64 1.70 41.00
C VAL A 46 -7.29 1.60 41.69
N PRO A 47 -7.14 0.76 42.73
CA PRO A 47 -5.87 0.60 43.43
C PRO A 47 -4.81 -0.03 42.52
N LEU A 48 -3.53 0.25 42.81
CA LEU A 48 -2.42 -0.47 42.17
C LEU A 48 -2.47 -1.93 42.61
N SER A 49 -2.65 -2.82 41.66
CA SER A 49 -2.66 -4.27 41.89
C SER A 49 -1.35 -4.91 41.45
N THR A 50 -1.00 -5.98 42.13
CA THR A 50 0.18 -6.81 41.88
C THR A 50 -0.22 -8.10 41.18
N TYR A 51 0.75 -8.82 40.66
CA TYR A 51 0.48 -10.13 40.03
C TYR A 51 -0.22 -11.11 40.98
N ASP A 52 0.15 -11.07 42.26
CA ASP A 52 -0.29 -12.05 43.24
C ASP A 52 -1.80 -11.90 43.53
N ASP A 53 -2.36 -10.71 43.29
CA ASP A 53 -3.81 -10.43 43.38
C ASP A 53 -4.64 -11.15 42.30
N TYR A 54 -3.99 -11.62 41.22
CA TYR A 54 -4.66 -12.27 40.09
C TYR A 54 -4.14 -13.68 39.81
N ALA A 55 -3.13 -14.15 40.54
CA ALA A 55 -2.44 -15.41 40.27
C ALA A 55 -3.41 -16.60 40.25
N ASP A 56 -4.36 -16.65 41.17
CA ASP A 56 -5.35 -17.74 41.22
C ASP A 56 -6.32 -17.70 40.03
N HIS A 57 -6.72 -16.52 39.57
CA HIS A 57 -7.55 -16.37 38.37
C HIS A 57 -6.79 -16.82 37.12
N ILE A 58 -5.53 -16.41 37.00
CA ILE A 58 -4.66 -16.80 35.88
C ILE A 58 -4.43 -18.33 35.86
N ASN A 59 -4.15 -18.92 37.01
CA ASN A 59 -3.94 -20.37 37.14
C ASN A 59 -5.23 -21.15 36.83
N ASN A 60 -6.39 -20.65 37.28
CA ASN A 60 -7.69 -21.25 36.95
C ASN A 60 -8.00 -21.18 35.45
N LEU A 61 -7.74 -20.04 34.78
CA LEU A 61 -7.85 -19.92 33.33
C LEU A 61 -6.91 -20.90 32.60
N ALA A 62 -5.71 -21.12 33.12
CA ALA A 62 -4.73 -22.04 32.52
C ALA A 62 -5.11 -23.52 32.67
N ASN A 63 -5.72 -23.89 33.80
CA ASN A 63 -6.08 -25.27 34.10
C ASN A 63 -7.42 -25.70 33.50
N HIS A 64 -8.36 -24.77 33.30
CA HIS A 64 -9.74 -25.08 32.91
C HIS A 64 -10.19 -24.44 31.59
N GLY A 65 -9.33 -23.66 30.93
CA GLY A 65 -9.65 -22.93 29.70
C GLY A 65 -10.54 -21.70 29.94
N SER A 66 -10.87 -20.97 28.88
CA SER A 66 -11.81 -19.84 28.93
C SER A 66 -13.22 -20.36 29.21
N VAL A 67 -13.57 -20.52 30.49
CA VAL A 67 -14.96 -20.74 30.89
C VAL A 67 -15.71 -19.44 30.62
N ASP A 68 -16.89 -19.51 30.01
CA ASP A 68 -17.82 -18.37 29.80
C ASP A 68 -18.31 -17.81 31.15
N GLN A 69 -17.41 -17.23 31.93
CA GLN A 69 -17.71 -16.56 33.19
C GLN A 69 -18.21 -15.16 32.87
N TYR A 70 -19.48 -14.90 33.14
CA TYR A 70 -20.06 -13.58 32.99
C TYR A 70 -20.17 -12.90 34.37
N PRO A 71 -19.52 -11.73 34.59
CA PRO A 71 -18.68 -10.98 33.65
C PRO A 71 -17.23 -11.52 33.57
N PRO A 72 -16.52 -11.28 32.44
CA PRO A 72 -15.14 -11.74 32.26
C PRO A 72 -14.22 -11.19 33.36
N VAL A 73 -13.30 -12.02 33.86
CA VAL A 73 -12.52 -11.69 35.06
C VAL A 73 -11.30 -10.81 34.80
N LEU A 74 -10.55 -11.07 33.72
CA LEU A 74 -9.26 -10.40 33.43
C LEU A 74 -9.29 -9.51 32.18
N SER A 75 -10.01 -9.93 31.12
CA SER A 75 -10.19 -9.16 29.89
C SER A 75 -11.48 -9.58 29.19
N VAL A 76 -12.13 -8.65 28.48
CA VAL A 76 -13.24 -8.96 27.56
C VAL A 76 -12.78 -9.59 26.24
N ASP A 77 -11.48 -9.48 25.93
CA ASP A 77 -10.90 -10.01 24.69
C ASP A 77 -10.56 -11.50 24.83
N PRO A 78 -10.64 -12.30 23.75
CA PRO A 78 -10.43 -13.74 23.84
C PRO A 78 -8.97 -14.06 24.20
N LEU A 79 -8.78 -15.03 25.08
CA LEU A 79 -7.44 -15.49 25.48
C LEU A 79 -6.76 -16.21 24.32
N HIS A 80 -5.60 -15.72 23.90
CA HIS A 80 -4.82 -16.29 22.81
C HIS A 80 -3.83 -17.37 23.31
N CYS A 81 -3.07 -17.08 24.36
CA CYS A 81 -2.08 -18.02 24.94
C CYS A 81 -1.61 -17.57 26.33
N PHE A 82 -0.75 -18.37 26.97
CA PHE A 82 -0.03 -17.98 28.19
C PHE A 82 1.48 -17.94 27.95
N HIS A 83 2.17 -17.04 28.66
CA HIS A 83 3.62 -16.94 28.69
C HIS A 83 4.17 -17.08 30.10
N HIS A 84 5.39 -17.57 30.24
CA HIS A 84 6.13 -17.49 31.51
C HIS A 84 7.04 -16.26 31.48
N SER A 85 6.97 -15.43 32.52
CA SER A 85 7.94 -14.36 32.73
C SER A 85 9.34 -14.92 33.03
N SER A 86 10.36 -14.24 32.53
CA SER A 86 11.74 -14.41 32.99
C SER A 86 11.83 -13.83 34.40
N GLY A 87 11.66 -14.69 35.40
CA GLY A 87 11.43 -14.29 36.80
C GLY A 87 12.41 -13.24 37.34
N ASN A 88 11.91 -12.38 38.21
CA ASN A 88 12.74 -11.58 39.12
C ASN A 88 13.01 -12.33 40.43
N SER A 89 13.70 -11.68 41.37
CA SER A 89 14.44 -12.18 42.56
C SER A 89 13.79 -13.23 43.49
N THR A 90 12.59 -13.73 43.21
CA THR A 90 11.90 -14.82 43.93
C THR A 90 11.98 -16.19 43.23
N MET A 91 12.71 -16.31 42.11
CA MET A 91 13.08 -17.58 41.42
C MET A 91 11.93 -18.49 40.94
N LYS A 92 10.66 -18.03 40.92
CA LYS A 92 9.54 -18.77 40.31
C LYS A 92 8.99 -18.04 39.07
N PRO A 93 8.92 -18.68 37.89
CA PRO A 93 8.34 -18.08 36.69
C PRO A 93 6.85 -17.78 36.88
N LYS A 94 6.43 -16.53 36.68
CA LYS A 94 5.01 -16.14 36.73
C LYS A 94 4.33 -16.39 35.38
N LEU A 95 3.15 -17.01 35.38
CA LEU A 95 2.34 -17.27 34.18
C LEU A 95 1.53 -16.02 33.82
N ILE A 96 1.59 -15.53 32.59
CA ILE A 96 0.96 -14.28 32.14
C ILE A 96 -0.01 -14.61 30.99
N PRO A 97 -1.32 -14.33 31.13
CA PRO A 97 -2.29 -14.52 30.05
C PRO A 97 -2.15 -13.43 28.98
N CYS A 98 -2.21 -13.82 27.71
CA CYS A 98 -2.21 -12.93 26.56
C CYS A 98 -3.58 -12.97 25.88
N PHE A 99 -4.29 -11.84 25.86
CA PHE A 99 -5.60 -11.70 25.23
C PHE A 99 -5.47 -11.02 23.86
N ASP A 100 -6.38 -11.34 22.93
CA ASP A 100 -6.38 -10.89 21.54
C ASP A 100 -6.88 -9.43 21.41
N SER A 101 -6.29 -8.54 22.20
CA SER A 101 -6.47 -7.09 22.09
C SER A 101 -5.44 -6.54 21.09
N ALA A 102 -5.89 -5.80 20.10
CA ALA A 102 -5.01 -5.27 19.06
C ALA A 102 -4.23 -4.00 19.56
N PRO A 103 -3.07 -3.63 18.98
CA PRO A 103 -2.03 -4.48 18.34
C PRO A 103 -0.62 -3.79 18.20
N ALA A 104 0.45 -4.26 18.84
CA ALA A 104 1.82 -4.03 18.33
C ALA A 104 2.86 -4.85 19.12
N THR A 105 2.73 -4.87 20.44
CA THR A 105 3.83 -5.32 21.31
C THR A 105 3.94 -6.85 21.42
N ALA A 106 2.82 -7.57 21.52
CA ALA A 106 2.81 -9.03 21.55
C ALA A 106 3.13 -9.66 20.18
N ALA A 107 2.63 -9.06 19.09
CA ALA A 107 2.97 -9.47 17.72
C ALA A 107 4.47 -9.27 17.41
N MET A 108 5.09 -8.23 17.98
CA MET A 108 6.55 -8.00 17.91
C MET A 108 7.33 -9.12 18.59
N ASP A 109 6.95 -9.50 19.81
CA ASP A 109 7.64 -10.55 20.56
C ASP A 109 7.47 -11.95 19.92
N ILE A 110 6.32 -12.21 19.30
CA ILE A 110 6.04 -13.44 18.54
C ILE A 110 6.86 -13.50 17.23
N ALA A 111 6.94 -12.39 16.48
CA ALA A 111 7.77 -12.29 15.29
C ALA A 111 9.27 -12.48 15.63
N VAL A 112 9.71 -11.97 16.79
CA VAL A 112 11.06 -12.15 17.33
C VAL A 112 11.34 -13.60 17.74
N GLN A 113 10.42 -14.29 18.41
CA GLN A 113 10.58 -15.70 18.76
C GLN A 113 10.60 -16.60 17.52
N ALA A 114 9.78 -16.28 16.50
CA ALA A 114 9.82 -16.92 15.19
C ALA A 114 11.17 -16.68 14.49
N PHE A 115 11.76 -15.49 14.63
CA PHE A 115 13.09 -15.15 14.11
C PHE A 115 14.22 -15.94 14.81
N THR A 116 14.16 -16.12 16.14
CA THR A 116 15.09 -16.98 16.89
C THR A 116 14.95 -18.47 16.53
N ALA A 117 13.75 -18.94 16.19
CA ALA A 117 13.53 -20.31 15.71
C ALA A 117 14.05 -20.52 14.27
N LEU A 118 13.95 -19.51 13.40
CA LEU A 118 14.44 -19.52 12.01
C LEU A 118 15.99 -19.48 11.94
N HIS A 119 16.64 -18.82 12.91
CA HIS A 119 18.10 -18.73 13.08
C HIS A 119 18.79 -20.10 13.13
N ARG A 120 18.18 -21.09 13.81
CA ARG A 120 18.72 -22.46 13.90
C ARG A 120 18.74 -23.23 12.57
N LYS A 121 17.94 -22.81 11.58
CA LYS A 121 17.85 -23.47 10.27
C LYS A 121 18.65 -22.77 9.17
N LEU A 122 18.84 -21.46 9.26
CA LEU A 122 19.41 -20.67 8.17
C LEU A 122 20.94 -20.54 8.21
N PHE A 123 21.58 -20.71 9.39
CA PHE A 123 23.03 -20.45 9.54
C PHE A 123 23.79 -21.50 10.39
N PRO A 124 24.11 -22.68 9.86
CA PRO A 124 25.11 -23.58 10.46
C PRO A 124 26.53 -23.34 9.88
N PRO A 125 27.61 -23.14 10.69
CA PRO A 125 27.66 -22.69 12.07
C PRO A 125 28.09 -21.20 12.22
N ARG A 126 27.21 -20.43 12.88
CA ARG A 126 27.43 -19.24 13.73
C ARG A 126 27.88 -17.94 13.06
N PRO A 127 26.90 -17.09 12.69
CA PRO A 127 26.81 -15.80 13.39
C PRO A 127 25.54 -15.70 14.25
N GLU A 128 25.69 -15.17 15.47
CA GLU A 128 24.59 -14.88 16.38
C GLU A 128 24.03 -13.48 16.08
N ILE A 129 22.71 -13.30 16.13
CA ILE A 129 22.15 -11.94 16.15
C ILE A 129 22.56 -11.35 17.50
N VAL A 130 23.35 -10.27 17.45
CA VAL A 130 23.85 -9.60 18.64
C VAL A 130 22.74 -8.79 19.26
N GLU A 131 22.02 -8.02 18.45
CA GLU A 131 20.99 -7.12 18.91
C GLU A 131 20.04 -6.75 17.76
N TYR A 132 18.82 -6.30 18.09
CA TYR A 132 17.86 -5.81 17.10
C TYR A 132 16.94 -4.74 17.68
N SER A 133 16.37 -3.94 16.81
CA SER A 133 15.36 -2.94 17.17
C SER A 133 14.43 -2.67 16.00
N SER A 134 13.28 -2.09 16.28
CA SER A 134 12.23 -1.81 15.30
C SER A 134 11.76 -0.36 15.39
N PHE A 135 11.24 0.16 14.29
CA PHE A 135 10.70 1.51 14.19
C PHE A 135 9.50 1.52 13.26
N LEU A 136 8.41 2.15 13.69
CA LEU A 136 7.26 2.42 12.84
C LEU A 136 7.34 3.88 12.38
N GLU A 137 7.54 4.06 11.09
CA GLU A 137 7.51 5.36 10.44
C GLU A 137 6.05 5.68 10.07
N ALA A 138 5.39 6.51 10.89
CA ALA A 138 4.00 6.88 10.72
C ALA A 138 3.79 8.15 9.86
N ASP A 139 4.87 8.79 9.43
CA ASP A 139 4.85 10.02 8.62
C ASP A 139 4.87 9.70 7.10
N THR A 140 4.92 8.42 6.72
CA THR A 140 4.83 7.97 5.32
C THR A 140 3.43 7.45 5.03
N SER A 141 2.98 7.58 3.78
CA SER A 141 1.73 6.98 3.31
C SER A 141 2.03 6.00 2.18
N PRO A 142 1.96 4.67 2.42
CA PRO A 142 1.57 4.00 3.66
C PRO A 142 2.65 4.07 4.77
N ASN A 143 2.26 3.80 6.03
CA ASN A 143 3.20 3.72 7.15
C ASN A 143 4.26 2.65 6.87
N GLN A 144 5.50 2.84 7.33
CA GLN A 144 6.58 1.90 7.05
C GLN A 144 7.11 1.27 8.34
N LEU A 145 6.98 -0.06 8.45
CA LEU A 145 7.61 -0.82 9.54
C LEU A 145 9.04 -1.19 9.17
N LYS A 146 10.00 -0.81 10.01
CA LYS A 146 11.45 -1.03 9.84
C LYS A 146 12.00 -1.89 10.97
N PHE A 147 12.82 -2.88 10.62
CA PHE A 147 13.58 -3.72 11.55
C PHE A 147 15.07 -3.57 11.27
N PHE A 148 15.84 -3.28 12.31
CA PHE A 148 17.30 -3.19 12.29
C PHE A 148 17.88 -4.37 13.06
N ILE A 149 18.76 -5.12 12.41
CA ILE A 149 19.31 -6.37 12.95
C ILE A 149 20.83 -6.30 12.90
N GLU A 150 21.47 -6.42 14.06
CA GLU A 150 22.92 -6.54 14.17
C GLU A 150 23.32 -8.01 14.25
N ILE A 151 24.25 -8.43 13.38
CA ILE A 151 24.69 -9.80 13.28
C ILE A 151 26.19 -9.88 13.62
N GLU A 152 26.55 -10.78 14.53
CA GLU A 152 27.92 -10.93 15.03
C GLU A 152 28.85 -11.30 13.86
N LYS A 153 29.94 -10.54 13.70
CA LYS A 153 30.96 -10.79 12.66
C LYS A 153 30.37 -10.89 11.23
N PHE A 154 29.27 -10.17 10.95
CA PHE A 154 28.69 -10.14 9.60
C PHE A 154 29.73 -9.69 8.58
N LYS A 155 30.04 -10.58 7.62
CA LYS A 155 30.88 -10.30 6.45
C LYS A 155 30.03 -10.51 5.21
N PHE A 156 30.20 -9.62 4.23
CA PHE A 156 29.54 -9.80 2.94
C PHE A 156 29.95 -11.15 2.32
N PRO A 157 28.99 -11.97 1.88
CA PRO A 157 29.31 -13.21 1.18
C PRO A 157 30.03 -12.91 -0.14
N GLN A 158 30.91 -13.82 -0.57
CA GLN A 158 31.40 -13.82 -1.95
C GLN A 158 30.22 -13.92 -2.93
N ALA A 159 30.34 -13.39 -4.16
CA ALA A 159 29.24 -13.17 -5.10
C ALA A 159 28.28 -14.37 -5.28
N GLY A 160 28.76 -15.62 -5.24
CA GLY A 160 27.92 -16.81 -5.36
C GLY A 160 26.98 -17.12 -4.17
N LYS A 161 27.24 -16.56 -2.98
CA LYS A 161 26.43 -16.77 -1.76
C LYS A 161 25.52 -15.60 -1.41
N LEU A 162 25.61 -14.50 -2.17
CA LEU A 162 24.77 -13.32 -1.94
C LEU A 162 23.30 -13.61 -2.24
N GLN A 163 23.02 -14.43 -3.27
CA GLN A 163 21.66 -14.84 -3.60
C GLN A 163 21.04 -15.68 -2.49
N GLU A 164 21.81 -16.58 -1.86
CA GLU A 164 21.37 -17.36 -0.70
C GLU A 164 21.04 -16.47 0.50
N LEU A 165 21.84 -15.41 0.73
CA LEU A 165 21.60 -14.42 1.78
C LEU A 165 20.35 -13.57 1.49
N ILE A 166 20.16 -13.11 0.25
CA ILE A 166 18.94 -12.38 -0.15
C ILE A 166 17.71 -13.27 0.02
N GLU A 167 17.80 -14.54 -0.39
CA GLU A 167 16.70 -15.49 -0.25
C GLU A 167 16.44 -15.86 1.22
N ALA A 168 17.49 -15.93 2.05
CA ALA A 168 17.35 -16.07 3.49
C ALA A 168 16.68 -14.85 4.13
N LEU A 169 17.04 -13.63 3.72
CA LEU A 169 16.39 -12.40 4.17
C LEU A 169 14.95 -12.29 3.69
N LYS A 170 14.63 -12.70 2.46
CA LYS A 170 13.25 -12.79 1.96
C LYS A 170 12.41 -13.77 2.79
N ARG A 171 12.92 -14.98 3.02
CA ARG A 171 12.29 -15.98 3.89
C ARG A 171 12.11 -15.46 5.32
N CYS A 172 13.08 -14.67 5.80
CA CYS A 172 13.01 -13.99 7.08
C CYS A 172 11.90 -12.93 7.09
N CYS A 173 11.84 -12.03 6.11
CA CYS A 173 10.77 -11.04 5.98
C CYS A 173 9.40 -11.72 5.95
N LEU A 174 9.23 -12.76 5.11
CA LEU A 174 7.98 -13.51 5.01
C LEU A 174 7.60 -14.18 6.35
N SER A 175 8.58 -14.73 7.07
CA SER A 175 8.32 -15.34 8.39
C SER A 175 7.95 -14.31 9.44
N LEU A 176 8.63 -13.15 9.44
CA LEU A 176 8.31 -12.02 10.31
C LEU A 176 6.91 -11.48 10.02
N GLU A 177 6.58 -11.21 8.75
CA GLU A 177 5.26 -10.74 8.34
C GLU A 177 4.13 -11.73 8.70
N ASN A 178 4.41 -13.04 8.65
CA ASN A 178 3.47 -14.04 9.13
C ASN A 178 3.30 -14.04 10.66
N GLY A 179 4.37 -13.75 11.40
CA GLY A 179 4.36 -13.62 12.87
C GLY A 179 3.73 -12.32 13.39
N LEU A 180 3.68 -11.27 12.57
CA LEU A 180 3.05 -9.98 12.93
C LEU A 180 1.51 -10.05 13.02
N GLY A 181 0.92 -11.22 12.73
CA GLY A 181 -0.47 -11.55 13.05
C GLY A 181 -1.51 -10.94 12.11
N VAL A 182 -2.78 -11.18 12.44
CA VAL A 182 -3.94 -10.80 11.60
C VAL A 182 -4.04 -9.28 11.44
N TYR A 183 -3.65 -8.49 12.45
CA TYR A 183 -3.74 -7.03 12.36
C TYR A 183 -2.75 -6.42 11.35
N TYR A 184 -1.47 -6.83 11.37
CA TYR A 184 -0.53 -6.41 10.33
C TYR A 184 -1.02 -6.84 8.95
N LYS A 185 -1.53 -8.07 8.81
CA LYS A 185 -2.12 -8.56 7.55
C LYS A 185 -3.33 -7.71 7.12
N LEU A 186 -4.21 -7.33 8.04
CA LEU A 186 -5.34 -6.44 7.77
C LEU A 186 -4.87 -5.05 7.34
N GLN A 187 -3.87 -4.47 8.01
CA GLN A 187 -3.26 -3.19 7.61
C GLN A 187 -2.53 -3.27 6.26
N ARG A 188 -1.92 -4.42 5.93
CA ARG A 188 -1.35 -4.70 4.61
C ARG A 188 -2.44 -4.81 3.55
N HIS A 189 -3.54 -5.49 3.85
CA HIS A 189 -4.71 -5.62 2.97
C HIS A 189 -5.44 -4.28 2.76
N SER A 190 -5.54 -3.44 3.79
CA SER A 190 -6.11 -2.09 3.70
C SER A 190 -5.09 -1.06 3.20
N CYS A 191 -3.87 -1.48 2.85
CA CYS A 191 -2.78 -0.63 2.37
C CYS A 191 -2.43 0.53 3.30
N GLU A 192 -2.61 0.34 4.61
CA GLU A 192 -2.24 1.29 5.66
C GLU A 192 -0.76 1.22 6.01
N ILE A 193 -0.13 0.06 5.75
CA ILE A 193 1.27 -0.21 6.05
C ILE A 193 1.96 -0.84 4.83
N ALA A 194 3.16 -0.37 4.52
CA ALA A 194 4.01 -0.89 3.45
C ALA A 194 4.62 -2.26 3.80
N PRO A 195 5.23 -2.98 2.83
CA PRO A 195 5.90 -4.24 3.10
C PRO A 195 7.00 -4.06 4.14
N LEU A 196 7.24 -5.08 4.95
CA LEU A 196 8.24 -5.01 6.02
C LEU A 196 9.63 -4.68 5.47
N LEU A 197 10.27 -3.66 6.04
CA LEU A 197 11.66 -3.33 5.72
C LEU A 197 12.57 -3.97 6.77
N VAL A 198 13.45 -4.86 6.34
CA VAL A 198 14.49 -5.46 7.20
C VAL A 198 15.86 -4.99 6.74
N SER A 199 16.63 -4.43 7.68
CA SER A 199 17.95 -3.87 7.49
C SER A 199 18.97 -4.55 8.40
N VAL A 200 20.05 -5.07 7.83
CA VAL A 200 21.22 -5.54 8.59
C VAL A 200 22.13 -4.35 8.85
N VAL A 201 22.46 -4.08 10.11
CA VAL A 201 23.31 -2.94 10.51
C VAL A 201 24.75 -3.35 10.83
N LYS A 202 25.66 -2.38 10.85
CA LYS A 202 27.08 -2.60 11.19
C LYS A 202 27.24 -3.19 12.59
N PRO A 203 28.12 -4.21 12.77
CA PRO A 203 28.47 -4.72 14.09
C PRO A 203 29.01 -3.60 15.01
N GLY A 204 28.60 -3.61 16.29
CA GLY A 204 28.95 -2.64 17.32
C GLY A 204 28.10 -1.36 17.35
N ILE A 205 27.08 -1.23 16.49
CA ILE A 205 26.27 0.00 16.48
C ILE A 205 25.37 0.11 17.70
N PHE A 206 24.81 -0.99 18.18
CA PHE A 206 23.98 -0.97 19.39
C PHE A 206 24.80 -0.72 20.65
N ASP A 207 26.05 -1.20 20.69
CA ASP A 207 27.01 -0.86 21.76
C ASP A 207 27.34 0.64 21.77
N ARG A 208 27.50 1.25 20.59
CA ARG A 208 27.72 2.70 20.48
C ARG A 208 26.50 3.49 20.94
N ILE A 209 25.28 3.04 20.60
CA ILE A 209 24.03 3.64 21.11
C ILE A 209 23.97 3.52 22.64
N ALA A 210 24.36 2.37 23.20
CA ALA A 210 24.41 2.16 24.65
C ALA A 210 25.45 3.04 25.34
N HIS A 211 26.60 3.25 24.72
CA HIS A 211 27.64 4.14 25.22
C HIS A 211 27.15 5.59 25.29
N VAL A 212 26.56 6.10 24.21
CA VAL A 212 25.98 7.46 24.16
C VAL A 212 24.86 7.61 25.18
N ALA A 213 24.03 6.59 25.40
CA ALA A 213 23.00 6.65 26.43
C ALA A 213 23.60 6.71 27.85
N THR A 214 24.71 6.00 28.08
CA THR A 214 25.44 6.00 29.34
C THR A 214 26.11 7.36 29.61
N GLU A 215 26.74 7.97 28.60
CA GLU A 215 27.30 9.33 28.69
C GLU A 215 26.23 10.38 29.02
N ASN A 216 25.00 10.16 28.54
CA ASN A 216 23.83 10.98 28.85
C ASN A 216 23.12 10.61 30.17
N GLY A 217 23.76 9.81 31.02
CA GLY A 217 23.31 9.55 32.39
C GLY A 217 22.52 8.25 32.60
N ALA A 218 22.42 7.37 31.60
CA ALA A 218 21.84 6.04 31.81
C ALA A 218 22.81 5.12 32.59
N SER A 219 22.27 4.22 33.41
CA SER A 219 23.09 3.23 34.14
C SER A 219 23.64 2.17 33.18
N ALA A 220 24.96 2.10 33.04
CA ALA A 220 25.65 1.17 32.14
C ALA A 220 25.27 -0.30 32.36
N GLY A 221 24.98 -0.71 33.60
CA GLY A 221 24.60 -2.08 33.94
C GLY A 221 23.13 -2.43 33.72
N GLN A 222 22.29 -1.44 33.38
CA GLN A 222 20.84 -1.61 33.23
C GLN A 222 20.33 -1.17 31.85
N TYR A 223 21.15 -0.50 31.06
CA TYR A 223 20.77 -0.07 29.72
C TYR A 223 20.65 -1.28 28.79
N LYS A 224 19.47 -1.45 28.20
CA LYS A 224 19.23 -2.36 27.09
C LYS A 224 18.71 -1.55 25.90
N PRO A 225 19.23 -1.76 24.69
CA PRO A 225 18.69 -1.13 23.49
C PRO A 225 17.17 -1.36 23.37
N PRO A 226 16.38 -0.30 23.13
CA PRO A 226 14.94 -0.43 23.09
C PRO A 226 14.51 -1.19 21.84
N LYS A 227 13.79 -2.31 22.02
CA LYS A 227 13.27 -3.11 20.90
C LYS A 227 12.33 -2.34 19.98
N ILE A 228 11.70 -1.29 20.50
CA ILE A 228 10.88 -0.33 19.76
C ILE A 228 11.50 1.04 19.96
N ILE A 229 12.11 1.56 18.92
CA ILE A 229 12.71 2.89 18.89
C ILE A 229 11.60 3.90 18.63
N ARG A 230 11.63 5.01 19.36
CA ARG A 230 10.75 6.17 19.12
C ARG A 230 11.52 7.44 18.78
N ASN A 231 12.81 7.49 19.10
CA ASN A 231 13.67 8.62 18.81
C ASN A 231 14.18 8.54 17.37
N ARG A 232 13.87 9.55 16.57
CA ARG A 232 14.26 9.61 15.15
C ARG A 232 15.76 9.68 14.92
N GLU A 233 16.51 10.34 15.80
CA GLU A 233 17.96 10.47 15.68
C GLU A 233 18.66 9.10 15.79
N ILE A 234 18.15 8.22 16.68
CA ILE A 234 18.64 6.84 16.80
C ILE A 234 18.32 6.05 15.53
N VAL A 235 17.14 6.24 14.94
CA VAL A 235 16.77 5.60 13.66
C VAL A 235 17.68 6.05 12.54
N SER A 236 17.95 7.36 12.41
CA SER A 236 18.86 7.89 11.40
C SER A 236 20.27 7.30 11.52
N LEU A 237 20.80 7.17 12.75
CA LEU A 237 22.08 6.50 12.98
C LEU A 237 22.06 5.03 12.55
N LEU A 238 20.96 4.31 12.80
CA LEU A 238 20.81 2.93 12.36
C LEU A 238 20.67 2.81 10.83
N GLU A 239 19.93 3.71 10.19
CA GLU A 239 19.77 3.80 8.73
C GLU A 239 21.13 4.07 8.04
N GLU A 240 21.92 5.02 8.55
CA GLU A 240 23.28 5.31 8.07
C GLU A 240 24.25 4.14 8.28
N SER A 241 24.03 3.34 9.33
CA SER A 241 24.82 2.14 9.63
C SER A 241 24.35 0.88 8.89
N SER A 242 23.27 0.97 8.11
CA SER A 242 22.70 -0.17 7.38
C SER A 242 23.68 -0.66 6.31
N LEU A 243 24.02 -1.95 6.38
CA LEU A 243 24.84 -2.66 5.41
C LEU A 243 24.00 -3.26 4.29
N LEU A 244 22.81 -3.75 4.61
CA LEU A 244 21.93 -4.41 3.65
C LEU A 244 20.49 -4.19 4.04
N THR A 245 19.73 -3.50 3.19
CA THR A 245 18.29 -3.35 3.33
C THR A 245 17.60 -4.18 2.24
N HIS A 246 16.54 -4.91 2.58
CA HIS A 246 15.70 -5.53 1.55
C HIS A 246 15.18 -4.42 0.62
N HIS A 247 15.69 -4.39 -0.62
CA HIS A 247 15.66 -3.27 -1.60
C HIS A 247 16.83 -2.26 -1.55
N THR A 248 18.08 -2.72 -1.56
CA THR A 248 19.24 -1.82 -1.78
C THR A 248 19.68 -1.84 -3.25
N LEU A 249 20.17 -0.69 -3.75
CA LEU A 249 20.92 -0.57 -5.02
C LEU A 249 21.97 -1.70 -5.18
N GLN A 250 22.66 -2.08 -4.11
CA GLN A 250 23.61 -3.20 -4.11
C GLN A 250 22.98 -4.56 -4.51
N SER A 251 21.73 -4.82 -4.11
CA SER A 251 21.00 -6.03 -4.51
C SER A 251 20.65 -6.00 -5.99
N ILE A 252 20.27 -4.82 -6.51
CA ILE A 252 19.99 -4.64 -7.95
C ILE A 252 21.28 -4.81 -8.73
N LEU A 253 22.37 -4.16 -8.31
CA LEU A 253 23.66 -4.23 -8.99
C LEU A 253 24.25 -5.62 -8.94
N ALA A 254 24.12 -6.35 -7.84
CA ALA A 254 24.61 -7.72 -7.78
C ALA A 254 23.77 -8.68 -8.64
N HIS A 255 22.44 -8.51 -8.67
CA HIS A 255 21.54 -9.32 -9.50
C HIS A 255 21.71 -9.01 -10.99
N GLN A 256 21.92 -7.74 -11.35
CA GLN A 256 22.06 -7.27 -12.72
C GLN A 256 23.53 -7.13 -13.17
N ALA A 257 24.51 -7.58 -12.38
CA ALA A 257 25.94 -7.34 -12.65
C ALA A 257 26.41 -7.86 -14.02
N SER A 258 25.77 -8.93 -14.50
CA SER A 258 26.14 -9.61 -15.75
C SER A 258 25.45 -9.05 -17.00
N VAL A 259 24.58 -8.05 -16.88
CA VAL A 259 23.90 -7.49 -18.05
C VAL A 259 24.89 -6.73 -18.94
N SER A 260 24.75 -6.90 -20.26
CA SER A 260 25.70 -6.32 -21.22
C SER A 260 25.81 -4.80 -21.13
N TYR A 261 24.74 -4.11 -20.71
CA TYR A 261 24.76 -2.66 -20.53
C TYR A 261 25.68 -2.19 -19.40
N LEU A 262 25.72 -2.89 -18.27
CA LEU A 262 26.54 -2.49 -17.12
C LEU A 262 28.00 -2.93 -17.26
N HIS A 263 28.25 -3.95 -18.07
CA HIS A 263 29.56 -4.56 -18.22
C HIS A 263 30.69 -3.56 -18.61
N PRO A 264 30.54 -2.64 -19.58
CA PRO A 264 31.56 -1.67 -19.92
C PRO A 264 31.95 -0.74 -18.76
N TYR A 265 31.00 -0.44 -17.87
CA TYR A 265 31.21 0.49 -16.76
C TYR A 265 31.75 -0.19 -15.49
N LEU A 266 31.41 -1.48 -15.30
CA LEU A 266 31.66 -2.18 -14.03
C LEU A 266 32.69 -3.32 -14.14
N SER A 267 33.15 -3.68 -15.33
CA SER A 267 34.10 -4.80 -15.58
C SER A 267 35.44 -4.69 -14.84
N GLY A 268 35.86 -3.49 -14.44
CA GLY A 268 37.08 -3.26 -13.67
C GLY A 268 36.89 -3.21 -12.14
N HIS A 269 35.67 -3.39 -11.64
CA HIS A 269 35.33 -3.23 -10.23
C HIS A 269 35.03 -4.58 -9.55
N LEU A 270 35.71 -4.85 -8.43
CA LEU A 270 35.46 -6.06 -7.64
C LEU A 270 34.14 -5.92 -6.85
N PRO A 271 33.24 -6.92 -6.88
CA PRO A 271 32.07 -6.94 -6.01
C PRO A 271 32.44 -6.95 -4.51
N PRO A 272 31.63 -6.35 -3.62
CA PRO A 272 30.34 -5.72 -3.88
C PRO A 272 30.46 -4.29 -4.43
N ILE A 273 29.65 -3.97 -5.43
CA ILE A 273 29.60 -2.63 -6.02
C ILE A 273 28.71 -1.75 -5.15
N ASP A 274 29.32 -0.81 -4.42
CA ASP A 274 28.60 0.16 -3.62
C ASP A 274 28.07 1.35 -4.46
N ALA A 275 27.27 2.22 -3.84
CA ALA A 275 26.67 3.36 -4.53
C ALA A 275 27.72 4.33 -5.10
N ALA A 276 28.87 4.49 -4.43
CA ALA A 276 29.93 5.37 -4.90
C ALA A 276 30.65 4.80 -6.13
N THR A 277 30.91 3.50 -6.10
CA THR A 277 31.54 2.73 -7.19
C THR A 277 30.62 2.60 -8.40
N PHE A 278 29.30 2.67 -8.21
CA PHE A 278 28.33 2.76 -9.30
C PHE A 278 28.23 4.18 -9.89
N ARG A 279 28.09 5.20 -9.03
CA ARG A 279 27.86 6.59 -9.48
C ARG A 279 29.02 7.18 -10.28
N ARG A 280 30.25 6.73 -10.02
CA ARG A 280 31.46 7.28 -10.67
C ARG A 280 31.60 6.84 -12.14
N PRO A 281 31.48 5.55 -12.51
CA PRO A 281 31.63 5.10 -13.89
C PRO A 281 30.32 5.05 -14.70
N VAL A 282 29.15 4.89 -14.07
CA VAL A 282 27.88 4.75 -14.81
C VAL A 282 27.28 6.13 -15.09
N PRO A 283 27.10 6.53 -16.35
CA PRO A 283 26.61 7.87 -16.69
C PRO A 283 25.12 8.01 -16.39
N LEU A 284 24.68 9.26 -16.17
CA LEU A 284 23.28 9.60 -16.28
C LEU A 284 22.84 9.42 -17.74
N SER A 285 21.78 8.65 -17.94
CA SER A 285 21.28 8.24 -19.25
C SER A 285 19.87 8.75 -19.53
N SER A 286 19.54 8.84 -20.81
CA SER A 286 18.22 9.10 -21.37
C SER A 286 17.64 7.85 -22.02
N TYR A 287 16.42 7.92 -22.55
CA TYR A 287 15.84 6.80 -23.30
C TYR A 287 16.65 6.45 -24.55
N ASP A 288 17.23 7.47 -25.21
CA ASP A 288 17.90 7.30 -26.50
C ASP A 288 19.17 6.44 -26.37
N ASP A 289 19.81 6.44 -25.20
CA ASP A 289 20.96 5.59 -24.88
C ASP A 289 20.60 4.09 -24.83
N TYR A 290 19.30 3.76 -24.71
CA TYR A 290 18.80 2.38 -24.68
C TYR A 290 17.93 2.02 -25.88
N ALA A 291 17.59 2.98 -26.74
CA ALA A 291 16.58 2.80 -27.78
C ALA A 291 16.91 1.64 -28.73
N ASP A 292 18.16 1.51 -29.16
CA ASP A 292 18.61 0.42 -30.03
C ASP A 292 18.56 -0.95 -29.34
N HIS A 293 18.88 -1.01 -28.05
CA HIS A 293 18.78 -2.23 -27.26
C HIS A 293 17.32 -2.65 -27.08
N ILE A 294 16.43 -1.69 -26.84
CA ILE A 294 14.98 -1.91 -26.70
C ILE A 294 14.38 -2.35 -28.04
N ASP A 295 14.74 -1.69 -29.14
CA ASP A 295 14.29 -2.04 -30.49
C ASP A 295 14.79 -3.45 -30.86
N THR A 296 16.03 -3.80 -30.51
CA THR A 296 16.56 -5.15 -30.73
C THR A 296 15.78 -6.18 -29.92
N LEU A 297 15.49 -5.90 -28.65
CA LEU A 297 14.72 -6.78 -27.77
C LEU A 297 13.27 -6.97 -28.25
N ALA A 298 12.67 -5.94 -28.85
CA ALA A 298 11.32 -6.00 -29.39
C ALA A 298 11.24 -6.84 -30.68
N ASN A 299 12.33 -6.91 -31.45
CA ASN A 299 12.38 -7.53 -32.77
C ASN A 299 13.06 -8.91 -32.80
N ASN A 300 14.03 -9.17 -31.92
CA ASN A 300 14.82 -10.40 -31.89
C ASN A 300 14.68 -11.14 -30.53
N PRO A 301 14.04 -12.32 -30.50
CA PRO A 301 13.83 -13.07 -29.25
C PRO A 301 15.11 -13.72 -28.68
N ASP A 302 16.12 -13.99 -29.52
CA ASP A 302 17.34 -14.72 -29.14
C ASP A 302 18.50 -13.80 -28.68
N HIS A 303 18.19 -12.60 -28.20
CA HIS A 303 19.22 -11.64 -27.80
C HIS A 303 19.74 -11.91 -26.38
N PRO A 304 21.06 -11.82 -26.11
CA PRO A 304 21.60 -11.92 -24.75
C PRO A 304 21.00 -10.85 -23.81
N PRO A 305 21.01 -11.07 -22.48
CA PRO A 305 20.42 -10.15 -21.51
C PRO A 305 21.18 -8.82 -21.45
N VAL A 306 20.71 -7.82 -22.23
CA VAL A 306 21.37 -6.51 -22.30
C VAL A 306 20.99 -5.60 -21.15
N LEU A 307 19.69 -5.50 -20.86
CA LEU A 307 19.14 -4.52 -19.91
C LEU A 307 18.76 -5.17 -18.57
N SER A 308 18.46 -6.46 -18.57
CA SER A 308 18.05 -7.19 -17.37
C SER A 308 18.33 -8.69 -17.53
N VAL A 309 18.73 -9.34 -16.44
CA VAL A 309 18.80 -10.81 -16.36
C VAL A 309 17.42 -11.45 -16.11
N ASP A 310 16.46 -10.66 -15.60
CA ASP A 310 15.08 -11.12 -15.42
C ASP A 310 14.40 -11.25 -16.79
N PRO A 311 13.48 -12.23 -16.97
CA PRO A 311 12.76 -12.40 -18.22
C PRO A 311 11.88 -11.18 -18.53
N LEU A 312 11.86 -10.79 -19.79
CA LEU A 312 10.95 -9.77 -20.31
C LEU A 312 9.52 -10.30 -20.26
N GLN A 313 8.60 -9.50 -19.72
CA GLN A 313 7.18 -9.86 -19.65
C GLN A 313 6.37 -9.18 -20.75
N CYS A 314 6.55 -7.87 -20.89
CA CYS A 314 5.81 -7.03 -21.81
C CYS A 314 6.54 -5.70 -22.04
N PHE A 315 6.01 -4.90 -22.95
CA PHE A 315 6.41 -3.51 -23.12
C PHE A 315 5.28 -2.56 -22.76
N PHE A 316 5.64 -1.39 -22.24
CA PHE A 316 4.72 -0.28 -22.07
C PHE A 316 4.97 0.81 -23.10
N TYR A 317 3.91 1.39 -23.66
CA TYR A 317 4.03 2.68 -24.34
C TYR A 317 4.15 3.80 -23.31
N SER A 318 5.19 4.63 -23.41
CA SER A 318 5.22 5.91 -22.69
C SER A 318 4.35 6.93 -23.41
N THR A 319 3.54 7.66 -22.64
CA THR A 319 2.60 8.68 -23.16
C THR A 319 3.27 10.02 -23.49
N GLY A 320 4.58 10.15 -23.23
CA GLY A 320 5.35 11.37 -23.48
C GLY A 320 6.40 11.17 -24.58
N THR A 321 6.08 11.53 -25.83
CA THR A 321 7.11 11.73 -26.86
C THR A 321 6.86 13.02 -27.62
N THR A 322 7.84 13.92 -27.57
CA THR A 322 7.99 15.07 -28.48
C THR A 322 8.47 14.64 -29.86
N THR A 323 8.93 13.39 -29.99
CA THR A 323 9.29 12.73 -31.24
C THR A 323 8.12 11.84 -31.69
N MET A 324 7.86 11.77 -33.00
CA MET A 324 6.74 11.02 -33.62
C MET A 324 6.78 9.48 -33.42
N LYS A 325 7.75 8.94 -32.65
CA LYS A 325 7.92 7.51 -32.35
C LYS A 325 7.68 7.27 -30.85
N SER A 326 6.63 6.51 -30.51
CA SER A 326 6.31 6.16 -29.12
C SER A 326 7.45 5.36 -28.47
N LYS A 327 7.86 5.76 -27.26
CA LYS A 327 8.89 5.06 -26.48
C LYS A 327 8.34 3.75 -25.92
N LEU A 328 9.04 2.65 -26.16
CA LEU A 328 8.74 1.33 -25.62
C LEU A 328 9.56 1.12 -24.34
N ILE A 329 8.90 0.90 -23.21
CA ILE A 329 9.58 0.64 -21.94
C ILE A 329 9.49 -0.86 -21.63
N PRO A 330 10.60 -1.59 -21.55
CA PRO A 330 10.57 -3.02 -21.23
C PRO A 330 10.25 -3.26 -19.75
N CYS A 331 9.35 -4.21 -19.49
CA CYS A 331 8.94 -4.65 -18.15
C CYS A 331 9.52 -6.03 -17.85
N PHE A 332 10.42 -6.12 -16.87
CA PHE A 332 11.14 -7.35 -16.52
C PHE A 332 10.75 -7.90 -15.14
N GLY A 333 10.67 -9.24 -15.05
CA GLY A 333 10.43 -9.97 -13.80
C GLY A 333 8.96 -10.05 -13.38
N SER A 334 8.64 -10.96 -12.46
CA SER A 334 7.26 -11.34 -12.09
C SER A 334 6.53 -10.44 -11.09
N GLY A 335 7.20 -9.44 -10.51
CA GLY A 335 6.65 -8.64 -9.39
C GLY A 335 6.09 -7.25 -9.76
N GLN A 336 6.24 -6.76 -11.00
CA GLN A 336 5.81 -5.40 -11.36
C GLN A 336 4.27 -5.27 -11.41
N THR A 337 3.57 -6.32 -11.86
CA THR A 337 2.11 -6.43 -11.76
C THR A 337 1.59 -6.29 -10.32
N THR A 338 2.39 -6.70 -9.34
CA THR A 338 2.07 -6.64 -7.91
C THR A 338 2.32 -5.24 -7.33
N ALA A 339 3.39 -4.55 -7.73
CA ALA A 339 3.67 -3.19 -7.26
C ALA A 339 2.60 -2.19 -7.75
N ALA A 340 2.29 -2.22 -9.04
CA ALA A 340 1.25 -1.40 -9.65
C ALA A 340 -0.14 -1.62 -9.03
N SER A 341 -0.46 -2.89 -8.72
CA SER A 341 -1.72 -3.22 -8.05
C SER A 341 -1.78 -2.69 -6.63
N TYR A 342 -0.68 -2.77 -5.86
CA TYR A 342 -0.63 -2.18 -4.52
C TYR A 342 -0.80 -0.66 -4.54
N THR A 343 -0.20 0.05 -5.50
CA THR A 343 -0.38 1.52 -5.63
C THR A 343 -1.83 1.89 -5.88
N LEU A 344 -2.52 1.19 -6.80
CA LEU A 344 -3.94 1.43 -7.04
C LEU A 344 -4.80 1.07 -5.83
N GLN A 345 -4.52 -0.05 -5.16
CA GLN A 345 -5.23 -0.47 -3.95
C GLN A 345 -5.05 0.55 -2.82
N ALA A 346 -3.83 1.05 -2.60
CA ALA A 346 -3.53 2.09 -1.62
C ALA A 346 -4.25 3.40 -1.93
N SER A 347 -4.26 3.83 -3.20
CA SER A 347 -5.01 5.00 -3.66
C SER A 347 -6.52 4.84 -3.40
N ASN A 348 -7.07 3.67 -3.71
CA ASN A 348 -8.48 3.36 -3.43
C ASN A 348 -8.81 3.32 -1.93
N ALA A 349 -7.95 2.73 -1.10
CA ALA A 349 -8.11 2.69 0.34
C ALA A 349 -8.08 4.12 0.93
N THR A 350 -7.15 4.96 0.46
CA THR A 350 -7.04 6.36 0.86
C THR A 350 -8.30 7.13 0.51
N LEU A 351 -8.81 6.98 -0.72
CA LEU A 351 -10.05 7.63 -1.14
C LEU A 351 -11.24 7.16 -0.31
N ARG A 352 -11.34 5.87 0.04
CA ARG A 352 -12.39 5.37 0.94
C ARG A 352 -12.31 5.94 2.35
N LYS A 353 -11.11 6.24 2.84
CA LYS A 353 -10.91 6.89 4.15
C LYS A 353 -11.29 8.36 4.13
N LEU A 354 -10.92 9.06 3.06
CA LEU A 354 -11.28 10.48 2.87
C LEU A 354 -12.78 10.65 2.63
N PHE A 355 -13.40 9.66 2.00
CA PHE A 355 -14.81 9.63 1.63
C PHE A 355 -15.45 8.32 2.05
N PRO A 356 -15.69 8.12 3.36
CA PRO A 356 -16.41 6.94 3.83
C PRO A 356 -17.80 6.96 3.19
N ALA A 357 -18.11 5.96 2.35
CA ALA A 357 -19.44 5.86 1.77
C ALA A 357 -20.45 5.79 2.92
N ALA A 358 -21.34 6.77 3.01
CA ALA A 358 -22.38 6.80 4.03
C ALA A 358 -23.38 5.63 3.88
N ARG A 359 -23.35 4.92 2.74
CA ARG A 359 -24.30 3.87 2.36
C ARG A 359 -23.59 2.75 1.58
N PRO A 360 -23.79 1.47 1.94
CA PRO A 360 -23.23 0.32 1.23
C PRO A 360 -23.64 0.22 -0.25
N GLU A 361 -24.80 0.78 -0.59
CA GLU A 361 -25.40 0.70 -1.94
C GLU A 361 -24.72 1.63 -2.96
N VAL A 362 -23.97 2.64 -2.51
CA VAL A 362 -23.22 3.59 -3.36
C VAL A 362 -21.76 3.16 -3.37
N ASN A 363 -21.30 2.61 -4.48
CA ASN A 363 -19.97 2.00 -4.56
C ASN A 363 -19.40 1.87 -5.98
N LYS A 364 -19.93 2.63 -6.94
CA LYS A 364 -19.51 2.57 -8.34
C LYS A 364 -18.69 3.79 -8.74
N ILE A 365 -17.63 3.52 -9.49
CA ILE A 365 -16.70 4.50 -10.02
C ILE A 365 -16.90 4.57 -11.54
N LEU A 366 -17.22 5.77 -12.04
CA LEU A 366 -17.14 6.09 -13.45
C LEU A 366 -15.67 6.39 -13.78
N TRP A 367 -14.96 5.41 -14.32
CA TRP A 367 -13.56 5.57 -14.73
C TRP A 367 -13.45 5.58 -16.25
N PHE A 368 -13.07 6.74 -16.80
CA PHE A 368 -12.72 6.90 -18.21
C PHE A 368 -11.30 6.38 -18.44
N VAL A 369 -11.18 5.11 -18.82
CA VAL A 369 -9.92 4.42 -19.08
C VAL A 369 -10.04 3.53 -20.30
N SER A 370 -8.99 3.51 -21.11
CA SER A 370 -8.88 2.68 -22.30
C SER A 370 -7.78 1.65 -22.08
N ALA A 371 -8.09 0.38 -22.28
CA ALA A 371 -7.11 -0.69 -22.25
C ALA A 371 -6.56 -0.99 -23.64
N ILE A 372 -5.24 -1.13 -23.73
CA ILE A 372 -4.59 -1.61 -24.94
C ILE A 372 -4.53 -3.13 -24.84
N ASP A 373 -5.26 -3.80 -25.73
CA ASP A 373 -5.21 -5.25 -25.89
C ASP A 373 -4.88 -5.67 -27.32
N GLY A 374 -4.18 -6.79 -27.46
CA GLY A 374 -3.87 -7.40 -28.76
C GLY A 374 -2.73 -6.79 -29.57
N THR A 375 -1.97 -5.81 -29.05
CA THR A 375 -0.73 -5.35 -29.73
C THR A 375 0.46 -6.15 -29.23
N THR A 376 1.27 -6.69 -30.14
CA THR A 376 2.49 -7.44 -29.81
C THR A 376 3.67 -6.88 -30.60
N THR A 377 4.88 -6.98 -30.04
CA THR A 377 6.11 -6.76 -30.80
C THR A 377 6.32 -7.90 -31.81
N PRO A 378 7.21 -7.72 -32.81
CA PRO A 378 7.55 -8.81 -33.74
C PRO A 378 8.11 -10.07 -33.05
N SER A 379 8.79 -9.92 -31.91
CA SER A 379 9.20 -11.05 -31.05
C SER A 379 8.06 -11.68 -30.22
N GLY A 380 6.82 -11.22 -30.38
CA GLY A 380 5.65 -11.79 -29.72
C GLY A 380 5.38 -11.28 -28.31
N PHE A 381 6.12 -10.29 -27.80
CA PHE A 381 5.85 -9.71 -26.48
C PHE A 381 4.65 -8.76 -26.52
N LYS A 382 3.76 -8.86 -25.54
CA LYS A 382 2.60 -7.97 -25.43
C LYS A 382 3.05 -6.53 -25.22
N ILE A 383 2.41 -5.60 -25.91
CA ILE A 383 2.53 -4.16 -25.66
C ILE A 383 1.24 -3.70 -25.00
N THR A 384 1.34 -3.04 -23.85
CA THR A 384 0.18 -2.58 -23.09
C THR A 384 0.45 -1.23 -22.42
N SER A 385 -0.49 -0.74 -21.63
CA SER A 385 -0.23 0.39 -20.72
C SER A 385 -0.25 -0.10 -19.29
N LEU A 386 0.41 0.64 -18.41
CA LEU A 386 0.40 0.35 -16.98
C LEU A 386 -1.03 0.31 -16.42
N SER A 387 -1.85 1.31 -16.75
CA SER A 387 -3.26 1.35 -16.36
C SER A 387 -4.05 0.15 -16.88
N SER A 388 -3.74 -0.34 -18.09
CA SER A 388 -4.35 -1.56 -18.60
C SER A 388 -3.95 -2.74 -17.72
N LEU A 389 -2.65 -2.98 -17.52
CA LEU A 389 -2.16 -4.13 -16.75
C LEU A 389 -2.82 -4.27 -15.37
N VAL A 390 -3.05 -3.15 -14.66
CA VAL A 390 -3.71 -3.15 -13.36
C VAL A 390 -5.19 -3.51 -13.46
N ILE A 391 -5.92 -2.98 -14.44
CA ILE A 391 -7.33 -3.29 -14.67
C ILE A 391 -7.50 -4.75 -15.13
N LEU A 392 -6.55 -5.24 -15.92
CA LEU A 392 -6.56 -6.58 -16.52
C LEU A 392 -6.22 -7.69 -15.52
N ASN A 393 -5.64 -7.36 -14.37
CA ASN A 393 -5.29 -8.35 -13.38
C ASN A 393 -6.54 -8.80 -12.61
N LYS A 394 -6.99 -10.03 -12.89
CA LYS A 394 -8.17 -10.66 -12.29
C LYS A 394 -8.10 -10.74 -10.76
N GLU A 395 -6.91 -10.69 -10.17
CA GLU A 395 -6.73 -10.70 -8.72
C GLU A 395 -7.10 -9.37 -8.05
N ASN A 396 -7.22 -8.26 -8.80
CA ASN A 396 -7.30 -6.92 -8.22
C ASN A 396 -8.67 -6.51 -7.67
N GLN A 397 -9.72 -7.32 -7.79
CA GLN A 397 -11.09 -7.04 -7.30
C GLN A 397 -11.71 -5.67 -7.70
N VAL A 398 -11.04 -4.86 -8.54
CA VAL A 398 -11.48 -3.49 -8.87
C VAL A 398 -12.64 -3.49 -9.86
N GLU A 399 -12.80 -4.56 -10.65
CA GLU A 399 -13.87 -4.70 -11.65
C GLU A 399 -15.26 -4.48 -11.03
N HIS A 400 -15.49 -4.98 -9.81
CA HIS A 400 -16.75 -4.82 -9.11
C HIS A 400 -17.06 -3.36 -8.75
N LEU A 401 -16.05 -2.49 -8.69
CA LEU A 401 -16.21 -1.06 -8.43
C LEU A 401 -16.49 -0.26 -9.70
N LEU A 402 -16.19 -0.78 -10.89
CA LEU A 402 -16.38 -0.03 -12.12
C LEU A 402 -17.86 0.03 -12.52
N ALA A 403 -18.28 1.20 -12.98
CA ALA A 403 -19.60 1.39 -13.59
C ALA A 403 -19.68 0.78 -15.01
N SER A 404 -18.55 0.73 -15.72
CA SER A 404 -18.49 0.28 -17.11
C SER A 404 -18.01 -1.17 -17.23
N PRO A 405 -18.70 -2.00 -18.03
CA PRO A 405 -18.23 -3.33 -18.40
C PRO A 405 -16.86 -3.31 -19.09
N ARG A 406 -16.17 -4.45 -19.02
CA ARG A 406 -14.84 -4.63 -19.60
C ARG A 406 -14.82 -4.40 -21.10
N GLU A 407 -15.87 -4.80 -21.82
CA GLU A 407 -16.01 -4.67 -23.27
C GLU A 407 -15.87 -3.21 -23.73
N ILE A 408 -16.31 -2.26 -22.90
CA ILE A 408 -16.13 -0.82 -23.15
C ILE A 408 -14.67 -0.41 -22.94
N ILE A 409 -14.03 -0.89 -21.88
CA ILE A 409 -12.63 -0.59 -21.56
C ILE A 409 -11.70 -1.09 -22.68
N TYR A 410 -12.02 -2.20 -23.36
CA TYR A 410 -11.27 -2.74 -24.49
C TYR A 410 -11.70 -2.22 -25.87
N GLY A 411 -12.72 -1.36 -25.93
CA GLY A 411 -13.22 -0.80 -27.18
C GLY A 411 -12.12 -0.16 -28.03
N LYS A 412 -12.18 -0.36 -29.35
CA LYS A 412 -11.13 0.16 -30.26
C LYS A 412 -11.30 1.64 -30.57
N ASN A 413 -12.52 2.16 -30.50
CA ASN A 413 -12.83 3.55 -30.81
C ASN A 413 -13.00 4.36 -29.51
N ILE A 414 -12.02 5.21 -29.21
CA ILE A 414 -11.97 6.03 -27.98
C ILE A 414 -13.22 6.92 -27.82
N GLU A 415 -13.78 7.46 -28.91
CA GLU A 415 -14.99 8.27 -28.81
C GLU A 415 -16.19 7.43 -28.40
N HIS A 416 -16.33 6.24 -28.97
CA HIS A 416 -17.37 5.30 -28.57
C HIS A 416 -17.16 4.83 -27.13
N GLN A 417 -15.91 4.62 -26.69
CA GLN A 417 -15.63 4.28 -25.28
C GLN A 417 -16.13 5.36 -24.33
N ILE A 418 -15.75 6.63 -24.55
CA ILE A 418 -16.19 7.76 -23.72
C ILE A 418 -17.71 7.84 -23.68
N TYR A 419 -18.35 7.70 -24.85
CA TYR A 419 -19.81 7.72 -24.96
C TYR A 419 -20.48 6.58 -24.18
N CYS A 420 -19.95 5.35 -24.31
CA CYS A 420 -20.46 4.18 -23.59
C CYS A 420 -20.22 4.29 -22.08
N HIS A 421 -19.08 4.83 -21.64
CA HIS A 421 -18.81 5.10 -20.23
C HIS A 421 -19.86 6.04 -19.64
N LEU A 422 -20.25 7.10 -20.37
CA LEU A 422 -21.33 8.00 -19.97
C LEU A 422 -22.68 7.25 -19.88
N LEU A 423 -23.07 6.49 -20.91
CA LEU A 423 -24.30 5.69 -20.88
C LEU A 423 -24.34 4.72 -19.68
N CYS A 424 -23.23 4.04 -19.38
CA CYS A 424 -23.16 3.13 -18.24
C CYS A 424 -23.34 3.83 -16.90
N ALA A 425 -22.73 5.00 -16.72
CA ALA A 425 -22.90 5.77 -15.49
C ALA A 425 -24.29 6.42 -15.39
N LEU A 426 -24.95 6.68 -16.52
CA LEU A 426 -26.32 7.17 -16.55
C LEU A 426 -27.35 6.05 -16.32
N ALA A 427 -27.01 4.79 -16.57
CA ALA A 427 -27.88 3.64 -16.31
C ALA A 427 -28.22 3.46 -14.82
N ASP A 428 -27.34 3.93 -13.93
CA ASP A 428 -27.54 3.93 -12.49
C ASP A 428 -26.82 5.13 -11.81
N PRO A 429 -27.36 6.36 -11.98
CA PRO A 429 -26.66 7.58 -11.58
C PRO A 429 -26.45 7.69 -10.08
N ASP A 430 -27.34 7.07 -9.29
CA ASP A 430 -27.35 7.17 -7.84
C ASP A 430 -26.29 6.25 -7.20
N ARG A 431 -25.69 5.30 -7.94
CA ARG A 431 -24.60 4.46 -7.44
C ARG A 431 -23.19 5.04 -7.65
N ILE A 432 -23.08 6.12 -8.42
CA ILE A 432 -21.78 6.72 -8.74
C ILE A 432 -21.30 7.58 -7.57
N ASP A 433 -20.24 7.16 -6.89
CA ASP A 433 -19.58 7.91 -5.80
C ASP A 433 -18.31 8.64 -6.23
N GLY A 434 -17.73 8.24 -7.35
CA GLY A 434 -16.46 8.77 -7.84
C GLY A 434 -16.37 8.79 -9.35
N ILE A 435 -15.78 9.86 -9.88
CA ILE A 435 -15.48 9.99 -11.31
C ILE A 435 -13.97 10.10 -11.48
N ARG A 436 -13.39 9.31 -12.40
CA ARG A 436 -11.94 9.22 -12.56
C ARG A 436 -11.49 9.20 -14.00
N SER A 437 -10.29 9.71 -14.23
CA SER A 437 -9.50 9.45 -15.43
C SER A 437 -8.02 9.64 -15.09
N ASN A 438 -7.11 9.11 -15.91
CA ASN A 438 -5.68 9.30 -15.69
C ASN A 438 -5.31 10.79 -15.75
N TYR A 439 -5.87 11.52 -16.72
CA TYR A 439 -5.53 12.92 -16.98
C TYR A 439 -6.76 13.82 -17.01
N ALA A 440 -6.62 15.07 -16.53
CA ALA A 440 -7.69 16.06 -16.56
C ALA A 440 -8.24 16.32 -17.97
N SER A 441 -7.40 16.24 -19.00
CA SER A 441 -7.81 16.36 -20.40
C SER A 441 -8.87 15.32 -20.81
N GLY A 442 -8.76 14.09 -20.31
CA GLY A 442 -9.73 13.02 -20.55
C GLY A 442 -11.11 13.34 -19.97
N LEU A 443 -11.15 13.87 -18.73
CA LEU A 443 -12.40 14.30 -18.11
C LEU A 443 -13.01 15.53 -18.79
N VAL A 444 -12.19 16.50 -19.19
CA VAL A 444 -12.69 17.65 -19.96
C VAL A 444 -13.27 17.19 -21.31
N ARG A 445 -12.64 16.23 -22.00
CA ARG A 445 -13.19 15.63 -23.23
C ARG A 445 -14.51 14.91 -22.95
N ALA A 446 -14.59 14.11 -21.89
CA ALA A 446 -15.80 13.38 -21.53
C ALA A 446 -16.97 14.33 -21.20
N PHE A 447 -16.73 15.35 -20.38
CA PHE A 447 -17.74 16.34 -20.04
C PHE A 447 -18.13 17.23 -21.22
N GLY A 448 -17.19 17.55 -22.12
CA GLY A 448 -17.53 18.21 -23.38
C GLY A 448 -18.38 17.34 -24.32
N MET A 449 -18.14 16.02 -24.34
CA MET A 449 -18.98 15.08 -25.11
C MET A 449 -20.39 14.99 -24.52
N LEU A 450 -20.49 14.92 -23.19
CA LEU A 450 -21.76 14.98 -22.49
C LEU A 450 -22.51 16.29 -22.80
N GLU A 451 -21.84 17.43 -22.75
CA GLU A 451 -22.40 18.75 -23.06
C GLU A 451 -22.93 18.85 -24.50
N SER A 452 -22.22 18.28 -25.46
CA SER A 452 -22.59 18.32 -26.88
C SER A 452 -23.59 17.24 -27.32
N LYS A 453 -23.68 16.11 -26.61
CA LYS A 453 -24.48 14.94 -27.02
C LYS A 453 -25.54 14.51 -26.01
N TRP A 454 -25.91 15.36 -25.05
CA TRP A 454 -26.88 14.98 -24.01
C TRP A 454 -28.25 14.58 -24.59
N GLU A 455 -28.71 15.19 -25.68
CA GLU A 455 -29.98 14.82 -26.35
C GLU A 455 -29.90 13.39 -26.87
N GLN A 456 -28.81 13.07 -27.57
CA GLN A 456 -28.56 11.74 -28.11
C GLN A 456 -28.41 10.69 -27.00
N LEU A 457 -27.72 11.03 -25.90
CA LEU A 457 -27.61 10.16 -24.73
C LEU A 457 -29.00 9.86 -24.13
N CYS A 458 -29.91 10.84 -24.09
CA CYS A 458 -31.28 10.63 -23.65
C CYS A 458 -32.06 9.72 -24.61
N ASP A 459 -31.96 9.96 -25.92
CA ASP A 459 -32.60 9.10 -26.94
C ASP A 459 -32.12 7.66 -26.86
N ASP A 460 -30.81 7.47 -26.68
CA ASP A 460 -30.16 6.16 -26.62
C ASP A 460 -30.50 5.38 -25.34
N LEU A 461 -30.79 6.06 -24.23
CA LEU A 461 -31.31 5.41 -23.02
C LEU A 461 -32.69 4.77 -23.25
N GLU A 462 -33.48 5.30 -24.19
CA GLU A 462 -34.80 4.79 -24.53
C GLU A 462 -34.75 3.76 -25.65
N ASN A 463 -34.02 4.06 -26.73
CA ASN A 463 -34.11 3.32 -27.98
C ASN A 463 -32.91 2.40 -28.23
N GLY A 464 -31.90 2.46 -27.37
CA GLY A 464 -30.61 1.82 -27.59
C GLY A 464 -29.69 2.66 -28.46
N SER A 465 -28.38 2.47 -28.29
CA SER A 465 -27.38 3.35 -28.90
C SER A 465 -26.86 2.81 -30.25
N PRO A 466 -26.64 3.68 -31.27
CA PRO A 466 -26.11 3.29 -32.57
C PRO A 466 -24.57 3.11 -32.56
N ILE A 467 -24.03 2.52 -31.50
CA ILE A 467 -22.59 2.20 -31.38
C ILE A 467 -22.24 1.16 -32.45
N SER A 468 -21.17 1.42 -33.22
CA SER A 468 -20.72 0.52 -34.29
C SER A 468 -20.04 -0.74 -33.77
N ASP A 469 -19.38 -0.65 -32.61
CA ASP A 469 -18.75 -1.79 -31.94
C ASP A 469 -19.83 -2.65 -31.27
N ILE A 470 -20.02 -3.86 -31.80
CA ILE A 470 -21.09 -4.77 -31.39
C ILE A 470 -20.93 -5.17 -29.93
N ALA A 471 -19.71 -5.45 -29.46
CA ALA A 471 -19.48 -5.90 -28.09
C ALA A 471 -19.78 -4.79 -27.06
N MET A 472 -19.38 -3.55 -27.36
CA MET A 472 -19.74 -2.40 -26.51
C MET A 472 -21.25 -2.17 -26.50
N ARG A 473 -21.90 -2.21 -27.68
CA ARG A 473 -23.34 -1.99 -27.82
C ARG A 473 -24.15 -3.02 -27.03
N GLU A 474 -23.82 -4.30 -27.17
CA GLU A 474 -24.49 -5.38 -26.46
C GLU A 474 -24.29 -5.27 -24.93
N SER A 475 -23.09 -4.91 -24.49
CA SER A 475 -22.80 -4.74 -23.06
C SER A 475 -23.57 -3.58 -22.44
N VAL A 476 -23.70 -2.45 -23.16
CA VAL A 476 -24.53 -1.31 -22.73
C VAL A 476 -26.01 -1.71 -22.70
N ALA A 477 -26.50 -2.40 -23.73
CA ALA A 477 -27.90 -2.86 -23.79
C ALA A 477 -28.23 -3.83 -22.65
N GLN A 478 -27.33 -4.76 -22.33
CA GLN A 478 -27.47 -5.69 -21.22
C GLN A 478 -27.51 -4.95 -19.87
N LEU A 479 -26.65 -3.95 -19.68
CA LEU A 479 -26.63 -3.13 -18.46
C LEU A 479 -27.91 -2.32 -18.29
N LEU A 480 -28.44 -1.76 -19.38
CA LEU A 480 -29.69 -0.98 -19.35
C LEU A 480 -30.90 -1.86 -19.05
N GLY A 481 -30.92 -3.10 -19.55
CA GLY A 481 -31.99 -4.08 -19.33
C GLY A 481 -33.30 -3.75 -20.09
N GLY A 482 -33.24 -2.84 -21.06
CA GLY A 482 -34.39 -2.33 -21.81
C GLY A 482 -34.48 -0.79 -21.81
N PRO A 483 -35.53 -0.21 -22.41
CA PRO A 483 -35.76 1.24 -22.45
C PRO A 483 -35.83 1.88 -21.05
N ARG A 484 -35.05 2.93 -20.82
CA ARG A 484 -34.97 3.66 -19.54
C ARG A 484 -35.56 5.06 -19.64
N VAL A 485 -36.85 5.13 -19.96
CA VAL A 485 -37.61 6.38 -20.18
C VAL A 485 -37.53 7.33 -18.99
N ASP A 486 -37.60 6.83 -17.76
CA ASP A 486 -37.54 7.69 -16.57
C ASP A 486 -36.15 8.32 -16.37
N LEU A 487 -35.07 7.60 -16.69
CA LEU A 487 -33.71 8.13 -16.64
C LEU A 487 -33.48 9.17 -17.73
N SER A 488 -33.93 8.88 -18.96
CA SER A 488 -33.92 9.85 -20.06
C SER A 488 -34.65 11.13 -19.66
N ARG A 489 -35.90 11.03 -19.17
CA ARG A 489 -36.69 12.19 -18.73
C ARG A 489 -35.97 12.98 -17.62
N ARG A 490 -35.41 12.30 -16.62
CA ARG A 490 -34.62 12.93 -15.55
C ARG A 490 -33.43 13.71 -16.11
N MET A 491 -32.68 13.09 -17.02
CA MET A 491 -31.51 13.72 -17.65
C MET A 491 -31.91 14.92 -18.50
N ARG A 492 -32.94 14.83 -19.35
CA ARG A 492 -33.45 15.96 -20.14
C ARG A 492 -33.83 17.14 -19.25
N MET A 493 -34.61 16.89 -18.20
CA MET A 493 -34.99 17.94 -17.24
C MET A 493 -33.80 18.63 -16.57
N ILE A 494 -32.71 17.91 -16.34
CA ILE A 494 -31.48 18.47 -15.78
C ILE A 494 -30.76 19.30 -16.85
N CYS A 495 -30.53 18.73 -18.04
CA CYS A 495 -29.72 19.30 -19.11
C CYS A 495 -30.39 20.50 -19.79
N GLU A 496 -31.69 20.45 -20.12
CA GLU A 496 -32.43 21.55 -20.76
C GLU A 496 -32.45 22.82 -19.91
N LYS A 497 -32.45 22.66 -18.59
CA LYS A 497 -32.44 23.79 -17.64
C LYS A 497 -31.06 24.42 -17.49
N GLN A 498 -30.00 23.83 -18.04
CA GLN A 498 -28.65 24.38 -17.95
C GLN A 498 -28.42 25.42 -19.05
N LYS A 499 -28.45 26.70 -18.69
CA LYS A 499 -27.84 27.75 -19.52
C LYS A 499 -26.30 27.70 -19.45
N GLU A 500 -25.79 27.20 -18.32
CA GLU A 500 -24.38 27.01 -18.04
C GLU A 500 -24.18 25.61 -17.45
N TRP A 501 -23.14 24.90 -17.89
CA TRP A 501 -22.81 23.53 -17.48
C TRP A 501 -22.01 23.45 -16.17
N GLY A 502 -21.94 24.57 -15.44
CA GLY A 502 -21.30 24.66 -14.13
C GLY A 502 -21.96 23.73 -13.11
N GLY A 503 -21.16 22.88 -12.47
CA GLY A 503 -21.64 21.92 -11.46
C GLY A 503 -22.59 20.85 -12.01
N ILE A 504 -22.54 20.56 -13.32
CA ILE A 504 -23.37 19.51 -13.92
C ILE A 504 -23.12 18.13 -13.29
N VAL A 505 -21.89 17.87 -12.84
CA VAL A 505 -21.47 16.58 -12.28
C VAL A 505 -22.35 16.15 -11.11
N SER A 506 -22.52 17.00 -10.10
CA SER A 506 -23.37 16.69 -8.94
C SER A 506 -24.86 16.70 -9.24
N LYS A 507 -25.29 17.29 -10.36
CA LYS A 507 -26.71 17.29 -10.78
C LYS A 507 -27.09 15.96 -11.41
N LEU A 508 -26.21 15.42 -12.26
CA LEU A 508 -26.42 14.12 -12.92
C LEU A 508 -26.13 12.95 -11.96
N TRP A 509 -25.05 13.04 -11.19
CA TRP A 509 -24.64 12.02 -10.22
C TRP A 509 -24.70 12.59 -8.80
N PRO A 510 -25.85 12.52 -8.11
CA PRO A 510 -26.06 13.23 -6.85
C PRO A 510 -25.21 12.72 -5.69
N ASN A 511 -24.73 11.47 -5.75
CA ASN A 511 -23.92 10.86 -4.70
C ASN A 511 -22.41 10.94 -4.98
N VAL A 512 -21.99 11.63 -6.04
CA VAL A 512 -20.57 11.79 -6.37
C VAL A 512 -19.86 12.63 -5.32
N GLN A 513 -18.79 12.10 -4.76
CA GLN A 513 -18.02 12.76 -3.70
C GLN A 513 -16.75 13.41 -4.23
N TYR A 514 -16.16 12.83 -5.27
CA TYR A 514 -14.90 13.32 -5.83
C TYR A 514 -14.76 13.09 -7.33
N VAL A 515 -13.93 13.95 -7.92
CA VAL A 515 -13.37 13.80 -9.26
C VAL A 515 -11.87 13.62 -9.12
N ASN A 516 -11.29 12.52 -9.58
CA ASN A 516 -9.86 12.22 -9.43
C ASN A 516 -9.15 12.09 -10.79
N CYS A 517 -8.10 12.87 -10.98
CA CYS A 517 -7.23 12.81 -12.15
C CYS A 517 -5.93 13.61 -11.94
N ILE A 518 -4.92 13.38 -12.76
CA ILE A 518 -3.71 14.23 -12.77
C ILE A 518 -4.09 15.64 -13.23
N THR A 519 -3.86 16.63 -12.37
CA THR A 519 -4.13 18.07 -12.57
C THR A 519 -2.86 18.93 -12.46
N THR A 520 -1.70 18.29 -12.29
CA THR A 520 -0.39 18.94 -12.17
C THR A 520 0.34 18.99 -13.52
N GLY A 521 1.47 19.70 -13.59
CA GLY A 521 2.26 19.85 -14.82
C GLY A 521 1.45 20.45 -15.98
N SER A 522 1.55 19.85 -17.17
CA SER A 522 0.79 20.28 -18.36
C SER A 522 -0.72 20.10 -18.22
N MET A 523 -1.21 19.34 -17.24
CA MET A 523 -2.64 19.17 -17.00
C MET A 523 -3.26 20.35 -16.24
N LYS A 524 -2.45 21.21 -15.62
CA LYS A 524 -2.91 22.38 -14.85
C LYS A 524 -3.82 23.30 -15.65
N GLN A 525 -3.58 23.43 -16.95
CA GLN A 525 -4.41 24.25 -17.86
C GLN A 525 -5.87 23.79 -17.94
N TYR A 526 -6.14 22.50 -17.73
CA TYR A 526 -7.50 21.95 -17.77
C TYR A 526 -8.25 22.10 -16.45
N TYR A 527 -7.55 22.43 -15.35
CA TYR A 527 -8.14 22.46 -14.01
C TYR A 527 -9.34 23.39 -13.93
N SER A 528 -9.25 24.61 -14.47
CA SER A 528 -10.35 25.59 -14.40
C SER A 528 -11.62 25.08 -15.10
N LYS A 529 -11.49 24.48 -16.29
CA LYS A 529 -12.62 23.91 -17.04
C LYS A 529 -13.17 22.66 -16.36
N LEU A 530 -12.31 21.82 -15.79
CA LEU A 530 -12.73 20.66 -15.00
C LEU A 530 -13.50 21.09 -13.74
N LYS A 531 -12.98 22.08 -13.01
CA LYS A 531 -13.61 22.62 -11.80
C LYS A 531 -14.95 23.30 -12.10
N TYR A 532 -15.07 23.93 -13.27
CA TYR A 532 -16.35 24.44 -13.77
C TYR A 532 -17.40 23.33 -13.84
N TYR A 533 -17.14 22.21 -14.53
CA TYR A 533 -18.10 21.08 -14.59
C TYR A 533 -18.35 20.42 -13.23
N ALA A 534 -17.29 20.26 -12.42
CA ALA A 534 -17.38 19.65 -11.10
C ALA A 534 -18.18 20.51 -10.09
N GLY A 535 -18.15 21.84 -10.24
CA GLY A 535 -18.81 22.77 -9.33
C GLY A 535 -18.31 22.60 -7.89
N GLY A 536 -19.23 22.29 -6.97
CA GLY A 536 -18.93 22.04 -5.56
C GLY A 536 -18.15 20.76 -5.29
N VAL A 537 -18.15 19.80 -6.22
CA VAL A 537 -17.48 18.49 -6.04
C VAL A 537 -15.96 18.69 -5.95
N MET A 538 -15.32 17.94 -5.04
CA MET A 538 -13.88 18.04 -4.83
C MET A 538 -13.11 17.44 -6.01
N VAL A 539 -12.13 18.18 -6.54
CA VAL A 539 -11.21 17.70 -7.57
C VAL A 539 -9.90 17.34 -6.90
N LEU A 540 -9.52 16.07 -6.98
CA LEU A 540 -8.34 15.48 -6.36
C LEU A 540 -7.25 15.22 -7.38
N GLY A 541 -6.00 15.46 -6.98
CA GLY A 541 -4.83 15.02 -7.74
C GLY A 541 -4.78 13.50 -7.84
N GLY A 542 -4.50 12.99 -9.04
CA GLY A 542 -4.20 11.58 -9.28
C GLY A 542 -2.83 11.17 -8.74
N ASN A 543 -2.53 9.88 -8.82
CA ASN A 543 -1.22 9.35 -8.46
C ASN A 543 -0.12 9.89 -9.39
N TYR A 544 1.12 9.92 -8.87
CA TYR A 544 2.32 10.18 -9.68
C TYR A 544 2.97 8.85 -10.05
N ASP A 545 2.70 8.39 -11.26
CA ASP A 545 3.20 7.12 -11.78
C ASP A 545 3.85 7.32 -13.15
N ALA A 546 4.82 6.48 -13.49
CA ALA A 546 5.45 6.48 -14.82
C ALA A 546 5.83 5.05 -15.23
N SER A 547 5.75 4.75 -16.53
CA SER A 547 6.03 3.41 -17.08
C SER A 547 7.45 2.89 -16.80
N VAL A 548 8.39 3.77 -16.42
CA VAL A 548 9.80 3.45 -16.12
C VAL A 548 10.03 3.16 -14.63
N LEU A 549 9.14 3.57 -13.73
CA LEU A 549 9.43 3.72 -12.29
C LEU A 549 8.94 2.59 -11.38
N GLU A 550 8.34 1.53 -11.91
CA GLU A 550 7.71 0.48 -11.08
C GLU A 550 8.59 -0.72 -10.72
N LYS A 551 9.88 -0.48 -10.51
CA LYS A 551 10.69 -1.31 -9.60
C LYS A 551 11.07 -0.58 -8.31
N ASN A 552 10.89 0.75 -8.20
CA ASN A 552 11.37 1.56 -7.07
C ASN A 552 10.68 2.94 -6.96
N THR A 553 9.42 3.00 -6.53
CA THR A 553 8.80 4.29 -6.15
C THR A 553 8.16 4.24 -4.76
N GLN A 554 9.03 4.18 -3.75
CA GLN A 554 8.89 5.05 -2.58
C GLN A 554 10.01 6.08 -2.68
N ILE A 555 9.83 7.10 -3.51
CA ILE A 555 10.62 8.33 -3.39
C ILE A 555 9.62 9.43 -3.11
N GLN A 556 9.71 9.93 -1.88
CA GLN A 556 8.96 11.03 -1.32
C GLN A 556 8.94 12.23 -2.29
N HIS A 557 7.76 12.80 -2.50
CA HIS A 557 7.58 14.24 -2.61
C HIS A 557 6.21 14.66 -2.08
#